data_AF-A0A835XAY3-F1
#
_entry.id   AF-A0A835XAY3-F1
#
_cell.length_a   1.000
_cell.length_b   1.000
_cell.length_c   1.000
_cell.angle_alpha   90.00
_cell.angle_beta   90.00
_cell.angle_gamma   90.00
#
_symmetry.space_group_name_H-M   'P 1'
#
loop_
_entity.id
_entity.type
_entity.pdbx_description
1 polymer ?
#
loop_
_entity_poly.entity_id
_entity_poly.type
_entity_poly.pdbx_seq_one_letter_code
_entity_poly.pdbx_strand_id
1 'polypeptide(L)'
;MKIIFVIALIVLISSSFIPKASGVTLGAFTDNIVYTDGKPLFVYGDALPNETLIVRLFAPDGTIAKFDQITVDKEGMYNHVLLIWPESSTIFPYGTYAVEVISSTQNGISKKINVKFTSTTELVDVPVERQVNTLVFAPETAAVNTQFRIFVQITSDGLLVGGDPSKLLETSHAHLPNDQVQSLSTSFQTLHPGLYFVDYTATSEGTYVFHIVTFSQGTISHGSAATNVLTQDISGISNQILRLNSILDETSGELDKLKSEIEGFGSTLEKASSNIDTSVSSISSSVSNIEEASLQLNSLFFPIVASIGIIVALQIVILARRR
;
A
#
# COMPACT_ATOMS: atom_id res chain seq x y z
N MET A 1 55.72 66.45 0.10
CA MET A 1 56.04 65.38 1.06
C MET A 1 55.35 65.53 2.42
N LYS A 2 55.21 66.73 3.00
CA LYS A 2 54.58 66.92 4.33
C LYS A 2 53.07 66.58 4.40
N ILE A 3 52.30 66.86 3.34
CA ILE A 3 50.83 66.60 3.34
C ILE A 3 50.50 65.10 3.24
N ILE A 4 51.27 64.34 2.46
CA ILE A 4 51.08 62.89 2.32
C ILE A 4 51.39 62.16 3.64
N PHE A 5 52.37 62.66 4.40
CA PHE A 5 52.73 62.10 5.70
C PHE A 5 51.63 62.32 6.76
N VAL A 6 50.94 63.47 6.72
CA VAL A 6 49.82 63.76 7.63
C VAL A 6 48.59 62.91 7.30
N ILE A 7 48.30 62.68 6.02
CA ILE A 7 47.19 61.80 5.61
C ILE A 7 47.48 60.34 5.97
N ALA A 8 48.72 59.87 5.78
CA ALA A 8 49.13 58.53 6.18
C ALA A 8 49.04 58.33 7.71
N LEU A 9 49.36 59.36 8.51
CA LEU A 9 49.28 59.28 9.96
C LEU A 9 47.82 59.28 10.47
N ILE A 10 46.91 60.02 9.82
CA ILE A 10 45.47 60.03 10.15
C ILE A 10 44.82 58.68 9.79
N VAL A 11 45.23 58.05 8.69
CA VAL A 11 44.75 56.70 8.30
C VAL A 11 45.29 55.60 9.21
N LEU A 12 46.51 55.75 9.76
CA LEU A 12 47.01 54.82 10.76
C LEU A 12 46.28 54.95 12.10
N ILE A 13 45.94 56.17 12.54
CA ILE A 13 45.25 56.40 13.82
C ILE A 13 43.76 55.98 13.75
N SER A 14 43.12 56.06 12.57
CA SER A 14 41.75 55.53 12.37
C SER A 14 41.68 54.01 12.28
N SER A 15 42.79 53.33 12.00
CA SER A 15 42.87 51.85 11.99
C SER A 15 43.08 51.22 13.38
N SER A 16 43.38 52.03 14.40
CA SER A 16 43.57 51.56 15.79
C SER A 16 42.30 51.52 16.66
N PHE A 17 41.14 51.84 16.10
CA PHE A 17 39.83 51.60 16.74
C PHE A 17 39.04 50.54 15.97
N ILE A 18 39.61 49.36 15.82
CA ILE A 18 38.76 48.17 15.70
C ILE A 18 38.39 47.83 17.14
N PRO A 19 37.13 48.00 17.59
CA PRO A 19 36.71 47.37 18.83
C PRO A 19 36.99 45.87 18.65
N LYS A 20 37.97 45.34 19.39
CA LYS A 20 38.03 43.91 19.65
C LYS A 20 36.70 43.58 20.29
N ALA A 21 35.77 43.02 19.52
CA ALA A 21 34.65 42.29 20.09
C ALA A 21 35.30 41.18 20.92
N SER A 22 35.34 41.37 22.24
CA SER A 22 35.79 40.35 23.17
C SER A 22 34.89 39.14 22.95
N GLY A 23 35.47 38.10 22.35
CA GLY A 23 34.81 36.86 21.95
C GLY A 23 34.49 35.99 23.15
N VAL A 24 33.55 36.41 23.97
CA VAL A 24 32.88 35.50 24.90
C VAL A 24 31.96 34.62 24.07
N THR A 25 32.38 33.39 23.82
CA THR A 25 31.55 32.36 23.20
C THR A 25 30.68 31.72 24.28
N LEU A 26 29.40 31.50 23.99
CA LEU A 26 28.50 30.76 24.89
C LEU A 26 29.09 29.38 25.23
N GLY A 27 29.47 29.20 26.50
CA GLY A 27 29.87 27.94 27.10
C GLY A 27 28.68 27.36 27.86
N ALA A 28 28.47 26.05 27.76
CA ALA A 28 27.42 25.35 28.49
C ALA A 28 27.88 23.95 28.87
N PHE A 29 27.67 23.58 30.13
CA PHE A 29 28.05 22.32 30.74
C PHE A 29 26.97 21.85 31.71
N THR A 30 26.98 20.55 32.01
CA THR A 30 26.16 19.94 33.06
C THR A 30 27.06 19.29 34.10
N ASP A 31 26.58 19.16 35.34
CA ASP A 31 27.37 18.58 36.44
C ASP A 31 27.65 17.09 36.24
N ASN A 32 26.77 16.39 35.52
CA ASN A 32 26.88 14.99 35.14
C ASN A 32 26.33 14.77 33.74
N ILE A 33 26.60 13.59 33.17
CA ILE A 33 26.01 13.16 31.89
C ILE A 33 24.98 12.03 32.07
N VAL A 34 24.94 11.41 33.25
CA VAL A 34 24.00 10.34 33.63
C VAL A 34 23.37 10.68 34.97
N TYR A 35 22.05 10.57 35.05
CA TYR A 35 21.25 10.92 36.20
C TYR A 35 20.25 9.83 36.56
N THR A 36 19.90 9.76 37.85
CA THR A 36 18.85 8.93 38.43
C THR A 36 17.86 9.78 39.19
N ASP A 37 16.76 9.16 39.63
CA ASP A 37 15.69 9.77 40.40
C ASP A 37 16.24 10.58 41.59
N GLY A 38 15.67 11.78 41.79
CA GLY A 38 16.03 12.72 42.85
C GLY A 38 17.34 13.49 42.66
N LYS A 39 18.14 13.21 41.61
CA LYS A 39 19.37 13.96 41.34
C LYS A 39 19.03 15.34 40.75
N PRO A 40 19.71 16.42 41.17
CA PRO A 40 19.62 17.72 40.50
C PRO A 40 20.42 17.71 39.20
N LEU A 41 19.86 18.30 38.15
CA LEU A 41 20.53 18.66 36.89
C LEU A 41 20.96 20.12 36.98
N PHE A 42 22.26 20.35 37.17
CA PHE A 42 22.84 21.68 37.13
C PHE A 42 23.29 22.01 35.71
N VAL A 43 23.03 23.24 35.30
CA VAL A 43 23.50 23.80 34.03
C VAL A 43 24.30 25.05 34.34
N TYR A 44 25.55 25.07 33.87
CA TYR A 44 26.48 26.16 34.15
C TYR A 44 27.38 26.45 32.95
N GLY A 45 28.02 27.62 32.96
CA GLY A 45 28.93 28.03 31.90
C GLY A 45 29.19 29.54 31.88
N ASP A 46 29.70 30.00 30.75
CA ASP A 46 30.09 31.38 30.51
C ASP A 46 29.28 31.98 29.37
N ALA A 47 28.85 33.23 29.52
CA ALA A 47 28.13 33.99 28.50
C ALA A 47 28.32 35.51 28.70
N LEU A 48 27.61 36.36 27.96
CA LEU A 48 27.76 37.81 28.12
C LEU A 48 27.22 38.28 29.48
N PRO A 49 27.97 39.12 30.22
CA PRO A 49 27.50 39.63 31.51
C PRO A 49 26.14 40.34 31.45
N ASN A 50 25.26 40.05 32.41
CA ASN A 50 23.89 40.57 32.51
C ASN A 50 22.97 40.24 31.32
N GLU A 51 23.34 39.28 30.45
CA GLU A 51 22.42 38.82 29.41
C GLU A 51 21.38 37.84 29.97
N THR A 52 20.25 37.72 29.28
CA THR A 52 19.27 36.67 29.57
C THR A 52 19.55 35.45 28.69
N LEU A 53 19.67 34.28 29.32
CA LEU A 53 19.75 33.00 28.64
C LEU A 53 18.42 32.27 28.72
N ILE A 54 18.08 31.54 27.67
CA ILE A 54 16.97 30.58 27.66
C ILE A 54 17.57 29.18 27.85
N VAL A 55 17.09 28.45 28.85
CA VAL A 55 17.52 27.07 29.13
C VAL A 55 16.34 26.13 28.95
N ARG A 56 16.48 25.13 28.08
CA ARG A 56 15.43 24.15 27.77
C ARG A 56 15.93 22.74 28.00
N LEU A 57 15.05 21.89 28.51
CA LEU A 57 15.26 20.45 28.54
C LEU A 57 14.29 19.81 27.55
N PHE A 58 14.83 19.11 26.56
CA PHE A 58 14.05 18.29 25.63
C PHE A 58 13.98 16.85 26.12
N ALA A 59 12.77 16.29 26.14
CA ALA A 59 12.51 14.87 26.38
C ALA A 59 12.99 13.99 25.20
N PRO A 60 13.06 12.65 25.38
CA PRO A 60 13.52 11.77 24.31
C PRO A 60 12.63 11.82 23.05
N ASP A 61 11.33 12.11 23.21
CA ASP A 61 10.38 12.30 22.10
C ASP A 61 10.54 13.64 21.34
N GLY A 62 11.45 14.51 21.80
CA GLY A 62 11.72 15.83 21.23
C GLY A 62 10.85 16.96 21.76
N THR A 63 9.92 16.70 22.68
CA THR A 63 9.11 17.74 23.33
C THR A 63 9.90 18.49 24.40
N ILE A 64 9.45 19.68 24.80
CA ILE A 64 10.09 20.46 25.87
C ILE A 64 9.55 19.97 27.22
N ALA A 65 10.42 19.35 28.01
CA ALA A 65 10.12 18.88 29.36
C ALA A 65 10.26 19.99 30.42
N LYS A 66 11.23 20.90 30.25
CA LYS A 66 11.44 22.09 31.10
C LYS A 66 11.94 23.28 30.29
N PHE A 67 11.59 24.47 30.76
CA PHE A 67 11.96 25.75 30.16
C PHE A 67 12.13 26.78 31.28
N ASP A 68 13.30 27.40 31.34
CA ASP A 68 13.60 28.49 32.26
C ASP A 68 14.31 29.64 31.52
N GLN A 69 14.24 30.85 32.10
CA GLN A 69 15.06 31.98 31.71
C GLN A 69 15.91 32.41 32.89
N ILE A 70 17.22 32.58 32.65
CA ILE A 70 18.18 32.95 33.68
C ILE A 70 18.94 34.21 33.26
N THR A 71 19.36 35.02 34.23
CA THR A 71 20.20 36.19 33.98
C THR A 71 21.63 35.85 34.38
N VAL A 72 22.56 36.09 33.47
CA VAL A 72 24.00 35.89 33.68
C VAL A 72 24.51 36.93 34.65
N ASP A 73 25.42 36.55 35.54
CA ASP A 73 26.00 37.48 36.51
C ASP A 73 26.87 38.56 35.84
N LYS A 74 27.45 39.45 36.66
CA LYS A 74 28.25 40.57 36.16
C LYS A 74 29.63 40.13 35.70
N GLU A 75 30.05 38.95 36.12
CA GLU A 75 31.32 38.31 35.83
C GLU A 75 31.24 37.49 34.53
N GLY A 76 30.04 37.27 33.99
CA GLY A 76 29.80 36.52 32.76
C GLY A 76 29.59 35.02 33.00
N MET A 77 29.39 34.59 34.24
CA MET A 77 29.13 33.21 34.60
C MET A 77 27.65 33.00 34.94
N TYR A 78 27.20 31.77 34.80
CA TYR A 78 25.89 31.35 35.28
C TYR A 78 25.93 29.94 35.84
N ASN A 79 25.07 29.68 36.81
CA ASN A 79 24.82 28.35 37.36
C ASN A 79 23.36 28.28 37.81
N HIS A 80 22.64 27.25 37.36
CA HIS A 80 21.21 27.10 37.60
C HIS A 80 20.83 25.63 37.75
N VAL A 81 19.90 25.34 38.65
CA VAL A 81 19.27 24.02 38.76
C VAL A 81 18.09 23.98 37.81
N LEU A 82 18.23 23.30 36.68
CA LEU A 82 17.17 23.22 35.67
C LEU A 82 16.05 22.25 36.06
N LEU A 83 16.41 21.15 36.73
CA LEU A 83 15.48 20.10 37.11
C LEU A 83 16.02 19.32 38.31
N ILE A 84 15.13 18.88 39.19
CA ILE A 84 15.39 17.72 40.06
C ILE A 84 14.68 16.55 39.41
N TRP A 85 15.43 15.52 39.00
CA TRP A 85 14.89 14.39 38.25
C TRP A 85 13.76 13.73 39.07
N PRO A 86 12.53 13.66 38.54
CA PRO A 86 11.44 12.97 39.23
C PRO A 86 11.65 11.45 39.18
N GLU A 87 10.79 10.71 39.87
CA GLU A 87 10.66 9.27 39.61
C GLU A 87 10.22 9.02 38.17
N SER A 88 10.74 7.96 37.55
CA SER A 88 10.39 7.62 36.17
C SER A 88 8.90 7.35 36.01
N SER A 89 8.31 7.95 34.98
CA SER A 89 6.87 7.86 34.68
C SER A 89 6.62 7.97 33.17
N THR A 90 5.36 7.90 32.74
CA THR A 90 5.00 8.16 31.35
C THR A 90 5.25 9.61 30.91
N ILE A 91 5.39 10.55 31.86
CA ILE A 91 5.65 11.97 31.60
C ILE A 91 7.17 12.25 31.62
N PHE A 92 7.90 11.56 32.50
CA PHE A 92 9.36 11.60 32.58
C PHE A 92 9.93 10.17 32.51
N PRO A 93 9.97 9.57 31.32
CA PRO A 93 10.52 8.23 31.15
C PRO A 93 12.04 8.24 31.12
N TYR A 94 12.66 7.11 31.45
CA TYR A 94 14.08 6.92 31.17
C TYR A 94 14.41 7.10 29.69
N GLY A 95 15.58 7.66 29.40
CA GLY A 95 16.00 7.95 28.03
C GLY A 95 17.01 9.08 27.94
N THR A 96 17.28 9.51 26.72
CA THR A 96 18.23 10.58 26.42
C THR A 96 17.51 11.90 26.29
N TYR A 97 17.81 12.81 27.20
CA TYR A 97 17.32 14.18 27.20
C TYR A 97 18.38 15.10 26.60
N ALA A 98 17.96 16.25 26.08
CA ALA A 98 18.89 17.26 25.57
C ALA A 98 18.67 18.59 26.30
N VAL A 99 19.72 19.08 26.97
CA VAL A 99 19.77 20.44 27.49
C VAL A 99 20.18 21.36 26.37
N GLU A 100 19.44 22.44 26.15
CA GLU A 100 19.82 23.51 25.23
C GLU A 100 19.89 24.84 25.98
N VAL A 101 21.03 25.51 25.87
CA VAL A 101 21.24 26.88 26.36
C VAL A 101 21.33 27.80 25.16
N ILE A 102 20.57 28.89 25.16
CA ILE A 102 20.47 29.85 24.06
C ILE A 102 20.73 31.26 24.57
N SER A 103 21.64 31.97 23.93
CA SER A 103 21.84 33.40 24.17
C SER A 103 20.79 34.22 23.43
N SER A 104 20.07 35.07 24.16
CA SER A 104 19.10 36.00 23.56
C SER A 104 19.77 37.23 22.93
N THR A 105 21.00 37.56 23.33
CA THR A 105 21.69 38.78 22.89
C THR A 105 22.74 38.53 21.81
N GLN A 106 23.31 37.32 21.76
CA GLN A 106 24.31 36.91 20.78
C GLN A 106 23.68 36.27 19.55
N ASN A 107 22.68 36.92 18.95
CA ASN A 107 22.03 36.45 17.72
C ASN A 107 21.49 34.99 17.80
N GLY A 108 21.07 34.54 18.98
CA GLY A 108 20.47 33.21 19.15
C GLY A 108 21.44 32.04 19.15
N ILE A 109 22.75 32.25 19.34
CA ILE A 109 23.72 31.13 19.44
C ILE A 109 23.25 30.16 20.54
N SER A 110 23.28 28.85 20.24
CA SER A 110 22.91 27.82 21.20
C SER A 110 23.96 26.72 21.35
N LYS A 111 23.94 26.07 22.52
CA LYS A 111 24.71 24.87 22.84
C LYS A 111 23.75 23.78 23.32
N LYS A 112 23.88 22.58 22.74
CA LYS A 112 23.11 21.38 23.12
C LYS A 112 24.01 20.34 23.78
N ILE A 113 23.52 19.73 24.85
CA ILE A 113 24.20 18.70 25.63
C ILE A 113 23.22 17.56 25.86
N ASN A 114 23.59 16.34 25.48
CA ASN A 114 22.78 15.15 25.78
C ASN A 114 23.11 14.64 27.18
N VAL A 115 22.07 14.30 27.94
CA VAL A 115 22.17 13.68 29.27
C VAL A 115 21.25 12.46 29.32
N LYS A 116 21.64 11.42 30.07
CA LYS A 116 20.84 10.20 30.23
C LYS A 116 20.11 10.22 31.56
N PHE A 117 18.81 9.94 31.53
CA PHE A 117 18.04 9.59 32.72
C PHE A 117 17.79 8.08 32.73
N THR A 118 18.18 7.42 33.82
CA THR A 118 18.23 5.96 33.92
C THR A 118 17.94 5.52 35.36
N SER A 119 17.64 4.23 35.54
CA SER A 119 17.37 3.63 36.85
C SER A 119 18.61 3.47 37.73
N THR A 120 19.82 3.54 37.15
CA THR A 120 21.09 3.43 37.89
C THR A 120 22.13 4.42 37.38
N THR A 121 23.02 4.87 38.27
CA THR A 121 24.16 5.73 37.92
C THR A 121 25.41 4.92 37.56
N GLU A 122 25.29 3.60 37.37
CA GLU A 122 26.43 2.76 36.99
C GLU A 122 27.00 3.26 35.67
N LEU A 123 28.22 3.79 35.75
CA LEU A 123 28.96 4.30 34.62
C LEU A 123 29.32 3.12 33.71
N VAL A 124 28.46 2.86 32.72
CA VAL A 124 28.91 2.20 31.52
C VAL A 124 29.75 3.25 30.78
N ASP A 125 31.02 2.94 30.52
CA ASP A 125 32.04 3.82 29.89
C ASP A 125 31.74 4.10 28.40
N VAL A 126 30.46 4.19 28.05
CA VAL A 126 29.93 4.38 26.71
C VAL A 126 29.38 5.81 26.64
N PRO A 127 29.73 6.58 25.59
CA PRO A 127 29.18 7.93 25.41
C PRO A 127 27.64 7.89 25.41
N VAL A 128 27.02 8.89 26.05
CA VAL A 128 25.56 9.04 26.07
C VAL A 128 25.07 9.39 24.67
N GLU A 129 24.62 8.38 23.95
CA GLU A 129 24.06 8.52 22.60
C GLU A 129 22.54 8.36 22.63
N ARG A 130 21.85 9.24 21.89
CA ARG A 130 20.42 9.12 21.64
C ARG A 130 20.20 8.01 20.62
N GLN A 131 19.36 7.04 20.95
CA GLN A 131 19.02 5.95 20.03
C GLN A 131 17.71 6.27 19.32
N VAL A 132 17.80 6.71 18.06
CA VAL A 132 16.64 6.85 17.16
C VAL A 132 16.47 5.55 16.38
N ASN A 133 15.23 5.07 16.27
CA ASN A 133 14.88 3.90 15.49
C ASN A 133 13.79 4.24 14.47
N THR A 134 13.91 3.70 13.26
CA THR A 134 12.97 3.90 12.15
C THR A 134 12.48 2.54 11.68
N LEU A 135 11.19 2.29 11.87
CA LEU A 135 10.53 1.08 11.37
C LEU A 135 9.65 1.44 10.17
N VAL A 136 9.74 0.65 9.11
CA VAL A 136 9.00 0.87 7.87
C VAL A 136 8.12 -0.34 7.60
N PHE A 137 6.83 -0.08 7.36
CA PHE A 137 5.85 -1.10 7.04
C PHE A 137 5.28 -0.80 5.66
N ALA A 138 5.43 -1.74 4.73
CA ALA A 138 4.81 -1.68 3.42
C ALA A 138 4.13 -3.02 3.13
N PRO A 139 3.06 -3.07 2.31
CA PRO A 139 2.53 -4.31 1.81
C PRO A 139 3.61 -5.11 1.08
N GLU A 140 3.64 -6.43 1.27
CA GLU A 140 4.59 -7.30 0.57
C GLU A 140 4.33 -7.31 -0.93
N THR A 141 3.06 -7.22 -1.33
CA THR A 141 2.61 -7.17 -2.73
C THR A 141 1.67 -6.00 -2.98
N ALA A 142 1.77 -5.41 -4.17
CA ALA A 142 0.81 -4.42 -4.68
C ALA A 142 0.56 -4.62 -6.17
N ALA A 143 -0.37 -3.84 -6.74
CA ALA A 143 -0.67 -3.84 -8.17
C ALA A 143 -0.26 -2.54 -8.85
N VAL A 144 0.13 -2.65 -10.13
CA VAL A 144 0.37 -1.48 -10.98
C VAL A 144 -0.88 -0.59 -11.02
N ASN A 145 -0.68 0.72 -10.99
CA ASN A 145 -1.71 1.77 -10.97
C ASN A 145 -2.70 1.67 -9.80
N THR A 146 -2.38 0.90 -8.76
CA THR A 146 -3.17 0.83 -7.53
C THR A 146 -2.40 1.51 -6.42
N GLN A 147 -3.07 2.42 -5.70
CA GLN A 147 -2.46 3.11 -4.58
C GLN A 147 -2.32 2.16 -3.39
N PHE A 148 -1.16 2.16 -2.75
CA PHE A 148 -0.90 1.48 -1.50
C PHE A 148 -0.15 2.39 -0.54
N ARG A 149 -0.22 2.08 0.76
CA ARG A 149 0.32 2.93 1.82
C ARG A 149 1.55 2.32 2.46
N ILE A 150 2.57 3.15 2.65
CA ILE A 150 3.77 2.83 3.44
C ILE A 150 3.66 3.59 4.75
N PHE A 151 3.82 2.90 5.88
CA PHE A 151 3.86 3.50 7.21
C PHE A 151 5.29 3.56 7.73
N VAL A 152 5.59 4.60 8.49
CA VAL A 152 6.89 4.83 9.12
C VAL A 152 6.65 5.12 10.60
N GLN A 153 7.24 4.32 11.47
CA GLN A 153 7.29 4.59 12.90
C GLN A 153 8.68 5.09 13.28
N ILE A 154 8.72 6.20 14.01
CA ILE A 154 9.94 6.80 14.51
C ILE A 154 9.90 6.78 16.03
N THR A 155 10.92 6.18 16.64
CA THR A 155 11.09 6.23 18.10
C THR A 155 12.47 6.74 18.49
N SER A 156 12.57 7.31 19.69
CA SER A 156 13.82 7.67 20.35
C SER A 156 13.79 7.16 21.77
N ASP A 157 14.73 6.28 22.13
CA ASP A 157 14.73 5.56 23.42
C ASP A 157 13.36 4.91 23.74
N GLY A 158 12.67 4.42 22.70
CA GLY A 158 11.35 3.78 22.82
C GLY A 158 10.13 4.72 22.79
N LEU A 159 10.32 6.04 22.83
CA LEU A 159 9.21 7.02 22.73
C LEU A 159 8.97 7.46 21.30
N LEU A 160 7.70 7.69 20.93
CA LEU A 160 7.31 8.17 19.60
C LEU A 160 7.84 9.59 19.36
N VAL A 161 8.62 9.79 18.30
CA VAL A 161 9.20 11.10 17.96
C VAL A 161 8.24 11.86 17.06
N GLY A 162 7.66 12.93 17.59
CA GLY A 162 6.80 13.84 16.84
C GLY A 162 7.58 14.89 16.05
N GLY A 163 6.89 15.59 15.15
CA GLY A 163 7.45 16.69 14.38
C GLY A 163 6.95 16.73 12.94
N ASP A 164 7.45 17.72 12.20
CA ASP A 164 7.18 17.92 10.78
C ASP A 164 7.87 16.83 9.94
N PRO A 165 7.12 15.96 9.25
CA PRO A 165 7.70 14.88 8.46
C PRO A 165 8.61 15.35 7.33
N SER A 166 8.39 16.56 6.79
CA SER A 166 9.24 17.11 5.73
C SER A 166 10.67 17.40 6.21
N LYS A 167 10.87 17.56 7.52
CA LYS A 167 12.18 17.74 8.15
C LYS A 167 12.72 16.43 8.71
N LEU A 168 11.86 15.62 9.32
CA LEU A 168 12.27 14.36 9.92
C LEU A 168 12.69 13.34 8.87
N LEU A 169 12.01 13.30 7.71
CA LEU A 169 12.14 12.27 6.67
C LEU A 169 12.67 12.83 5.34
N GLU A 170 13.33 13.99 5.38
CA GLU A 170 13.71 14.81 4.22
C GLU A 170 14.52 14.06 3.15
N THR A 171 15.31 13.05 3.52
CA THR A 171 16.18 12.32 2.58
C THR A 171 15.66 10.93 2.19
N SER A 172 14.40 10.64 2.55
CA SER A 172 13.75 9.38 2.22
C SER A 172 13.41 9.28 0.73
N HIS A 173 13.53 8.09 0.17
CA HIS A 173 13.34 7.83 -1.26
C HIS A 173 12.89 6.39 -1.54
N ALA A 174 12.40 6.15 -2.75
CA ALA A 174 12.12 4.82 -3.27
C ALA A 174 13.10 4.47 -4.39
N HIS A 175 13.67 3.26 -4.34
CA HIS A 175 14.32 2.64 -5.49
C HIS A 175 13.26 1.95 -6.35
N LEU A 176 13.19 2.36 -7.61
CA LEU A 176 12.28 1.80 -8.60
C LEU A 176 12.87 0.52 -9.21
N PRO A 177 12.06 -0.34 -9.84
CA PRO A 177 12.52 -1.57 -10.51
C PRO A 177 13.54 -1.35 -11.63
N ASN A 178 13.62 -0.13 -12.15
CA ASN A 178 14.55 0.29 -13.20
C ASN A 178 15.81 0.98 -12.65
N ASP A 179 16.12 0.78 -11.37
CA ASP A 179 17.22 1.38 -10.61
C ASP A 179 17.16 2.91 -10.45
N GLN A 180 16.07 3.56 -10.89
CA GLN A 180 15.88 4.99 -10.63
C GLN A 180 15.53 5.24 -9.18
N VAL A 181 15.91 6.42 -8.68
CA VAL A 181 15.58 6.87 -7.32
C VAL A 181 14.54 7.97 -7.41
N GLN A 182 13.44 7.80 -6.67
CA GLN A 182 12.38 8.79 -6.54
C GLN A 182 12.36 9.34 -5.11
N SER A 183 12.50 10.65 -4.96
CA SER A 183 12.40 11.31 -3.66
C SER A 183 10.99 11.19 -3.07
N LEU A 184 10.91 10.99 -1.75
CA LEU A 184 9.68 10.98 -0.95
C LEU A 184 9.64 12.14 0.06
N SER A 185 10.62 13.04 0.03
CA SER A 185 10.89 14.05 1.07
C SER A 185 9.69 14.89 1.51
N THR A 186 8.80 15.23 0.58
CA THR A 186 7.61 16.06 0.83
C THR A 186 6.30 15.27 0.73
N SER A 187 6.37 13.95 0.63
CA SER A 187 5.21 13.08 0.40
C SER A 187 4.62 12.50 1.68
N PHE A 188 5.36 12.58 2.79
CA PHE A 188 4.93 12.05 4.08
C PHE A 188 3.86 12.91 4.74
N GLN A 189 2.87 12.24 5.31
CA GLN A 189 1.81 12.81 6.13
C GLN A 189 1.87 12.24 7.54
N THR A 190 1.40 13.01 8.52
CA THR A 190 1.35 12.58 9.92
C THR A 190 0.04 11.84 10.18
N LEU A 191 0.12 10.56 10.58
CA LEU A 191 -1.03 9.81 11.11
C LEU A 191 -1.21 10.12 12.60
N HIS A 192 -0.11 10.07 13.34
CA HIS A 192 0.00 10.35 14.77
C HIS A 192 1.44 10.79 15.05
N PRO A 193 1.75 11.57 16.11
CA PRO A 193 3.14 11.81 16.49
C PRO A 193 3.96 10.51 16.55
N GLY A 194 5.10 10.46 15.84
CA GLY A 194 5.93 9.26 15.68
C GLY A 194 5.41 8.19 14.70
N LEU A 195 4.24 8.40 14.06
CA LEU A 195 3.69 7.55 13.01
C LEU A 195 3.32 8.38 11.78
N TYR A 196 4.04 8.13 10.69
CA TYR A 196 3.92 8.83 9.43
C TYR A 196 3.53 7.86 8.33
N PHE A 197 3.01 8.36 7.21
CA PHE A 197 2.71 7.54 6.06
C PHE A 197 2.90 8.28 4.74
N VAL A 198 3.11 7.52 3.68
CA VAL A 198 3.05 8.01 2.30
C VAL A 198 2.17 7.07 1.48
N ASP A 199 1.28 7.64 0.68
CA ASP A 199 0.51 6.90 -0.31
C ASP A 199 1.31 6.87 -1.62
N TYR A 200 1.56 5.66 -2.13
CA TYR A 200 2.38 5.43 -3.31
C TYR A 200 1.58 4.68 -4.38
N THR A 201 1.76 5.08 -5.64
CA THR A 201 1.16 4.41 -6.80
C THR A 201 2.27 4.02 -7.75
N ALA A 202 2.53 2.72 -7.87
CA ALA A 202 3.53 2.19 -8.78
C ALA A 202 2.99 2.16 -10.22
N THR A 203 3.81 2.57 -11.19
CA THR A 203 3.43 2.66 -12.61
C THR A 203 4.00 1.52 -13.47
N SER A 204 4.85 0.67 -12.88
CA SER A 204 5.47 -0.47 -13.54
C SER A 204 5.57 -1.67 -12.59
N GLU A 205 5.70 -2.86 -13.15
CA GLU A 205 5.94 -4.08 -12.38
C GLU A 205 7.36 -4.15 -11.84
N GLY A 206 7.54 -4.92 -10.77
CA GLY A 206 8.83 -5.22 -10.15
C GLY A 206 8.92 -4.79 -8.69
N THR A 207 10.11 -4.93 -8.11
CA THR A 207 10.33 -4.64 -6.70
C THR A 207 10.67 -3.17 -6.49
N TYR A 208 9.88 -2.51 -5.65
CA TYR A 208 10.15 -1.16 -5.16
C TYR A 208 10.73 -1.28 -3.74
N VAL A 209 11.85 -0.60 -3.48
CA VAL A 209 12.46 -0.56 -2.13
C VAL A 209 12.32 0.85 -1.57
N PHE A 210 11.52 0.98 -0.52
CA PHE A 210 11.34 2.23 0.20
C PHE A 210 12.44 2.36 1.25
N HIS A 211 13.37 3.28 1.03
CA HIS A 211 14.44 3.60 1.99
C HIS A 211 14.09 4.89 2.72
N ILE A 212 13.81 4.73 4.01
CA ILE A 212 13.38 5.81 4.88
C ILE A 212 14.56 6.21 5.75
N VAL A 213 14.86 7.51 5.74
CA VAL A 213 15.96 8.09 6.49
C VAL A 213 15.39 9.14 7.41
N THR A 214 15.50 8.87 8.71
CA THR A 214 15.07 9.77 9.77
C THR A 214 16.25 10.57 10.29
N PHE A 215 16.07 11.89 10.42
CA PHE A 215 16.96 12.76 11.18
C PHE A 215 16.20 13.38 12.36
N SER A 216 16.66 13.14 13.58
CA SER A 216 16.10 13.77 14.78
C SER A 216 17.20 14.16 15.76
N GLN A 217 17.22 15.45 16.13
CA GLN A 217 18.12 16.00 17.16
C GLN A 217 19.59 15.60 16.99
N GLY A 218 20.10 15.60 15.75
CA GLY A 218 21.49 15.27 15.44
C GLY A 218 21.78 13.78 15.23
N THR A 219 20.78 12.90 15.39
CA THR A 219 20.90 11.46 15.17
C THR A 219 20.20 11.06 13.88
N ILE A 220 20.80 10.12 13.15
CA ILE A 220 20.23 9.53 11.94
C ILE A 220 19.82 8.09 12.22
N SER A 221 18.68 7.67 11.67
CA SER A 221 18.24 6.28 11.66
C SER A 221 17.74 5.92 10.27
N HIS A 222 17.95 4.66 9.87
CA HIS A 222 17.47 4.13 8.59
C HIS A 222 16.44 3.03 8.83
N GLY A 223 15.49 2.90 7.92
CA GLY A 223 14.59 1.76 7.83
C GLY A 223 14.22 1.51 6.37
N SER A 224 13.98 0.25 6.02
CA SER A 224 13.61 -0.11 4.65
C SER A 224 12.52 -1.15 4.62
N ALA A 225 11.65 -1.05 3.62
CA ALA A 225 10.68 -2.08 3.27
C ALA A 225 10.64 -2.24 1.75
N ALA A 226 10.31 -3.43 1.28
CA ALA A 226 10.16 -3.72 -0.14
C ALA A 226 8.73 -4.14 -0.44
N THR A 227 8.23 -3.69 -1.59
CA THR A 227 6.92 -4.10 -2.13
C THR A 227 7.14 -4.64 -3.53
N ASN A 228 6.69 -5.87 -3.79
CA ASN A 228 6.69 -6.43 -5.12
C ASN A 228 5.39 -6.04 -5.86
N VAL A 229 5.52 -5.28 -6.93
CA VAL A 229 4.39 -4.78 -7.72
C VAL A 229 4.14 -5.70 -8.90
N LEU A 230 2.91 -6.21 -8.99
CA LEU A 230 2.44 -7.14 -10.00
C LEU A 230 1.42 -6.47 -10.93
N THR A 231 1.11 -7.09 -12.06
CA THR A 231 0.06 -6.60 -12.97
C THR A 231 -1.31 -6.48 -12.27
N GLN A 232 -1.60 -7.38 -11.34
CA GLN A 232 -2.84 -7.42 -10.55
C GLN A 232 -2.57 -7.85 -9.12
N ASP A 233 -3.40 -7.40 -8.20
CA ASP A 233 -3.38 -7.82 -6.81
C ASP A 233 -4.26 -9.08 -6.63
N ILE A 234 -4.19 -9.65 -5.42
CA ILE A 234 -4.98 -10.83 -5.03
C ILE A 234 -6.48 -10.56 -5.19
N SER A 235 -6.93 -9.33 -4.91
CA SER A 235 -8.33 -8.92 -5.05
C SER A 235 -8.79 -8.98 -6.50
N GLY A 236 -7.98 -8.47 -7.43
CA GLY A 236 -8.20 -8.53 -8.87
C GLY A 236 -8.32 -9.97 -9.37
N ILE A 237 -7.37 -10.83 -8.98
CA ILE A 237 -7.38 -12.26 -9.35
C ILE A 237 -8.62 -12.96 -8.76
N SER A 238 -8.96 -12.70 -7.50
CA SER A 238 -10.14 -13.29 -6.86
C SER A 238 -11.44 -12.91 -7.59
N ASN A 239 -11.58 -11.65 -8.00
CA ASN A 239 -12.74 -11.21 -8.77
C ASN A 239 -12.83 -11.87 -10.14
N GLN A 240 -11.69 -12.10 -10.80
CA GLN A 240 -11.64 -12.85 -12.05
C GLN A 240 -12.07 -14.31 -11.85
N ILE A 241 -11.62 -14.96 -10.78
CA ILE A 241 -12.02 -16.35 -10.44
C ILE A 241 -13.53 -16.43 -10.16
N LEU A 242 -14.10 -15.50 -9.40
CA LEU A 242 -15.54 -15.45 -9.13
C LEU A 242 -16.35 -15.32 -10.42
N ARG A 243 -15.90 -14.48 -11.35
CA ARG A 243 -16.54 -14.31 -12.66
C ARG A 243 -16.43 -15.58 -13.52
N LEU A 244 -15.28 -16.25 -13.50
CA LEU A 244 -15.10 -17.52 -14.20
C LEU A 244 -16.02 -18.61 -13.65
N ASN A 245 -16.18 -18.70 -12.33
CA ASN A 245 -17.11 -19.65 -11.71
C ASN A 245 -18.55 -19.37 -12.13
N SER A 246 -18.98 -18.09 -12.16
CA SER A 246 -20.32 -17.72 -12.64
C SER A 246 -20.55 -18.15 -14.09
N ILE A 247 -19.57 -17.92 -14.98
CA ILE A 247 -19.66 -18.33 -16.39
C ILE A 247 -19.71 -19.86 -16.51
N LEU A 248 -18.95 -20.58 -15.67
CA LEU A 248 -18.95 -22.04 -15.66
C LEU A 248 -20.31 -22.61 -15.20
N ASP A 249 -20.90 -22.02 -14.16
CA ASP A 249 -22.23 -22.39 -13.66
C ASP A 249 -23.32 -22.14 -14.72
N GLU A 250 -23.28 -20.98 -15.38
CA GLU A 250 -24.16 -20.67 -16.51
C GLU A 250 -23.99 -21.68 -17.65
N THR A 251 -22.75 -21.99 -18.02
CA THR A 251 -22.44 -22.96 -19.07
C THR A 251 -22.93 -24.36 -18.71
N SER A 252 -22.80 -24.78 -17.45
CA SER A 252 -23.33 -26.04 -16.96
C SER A 252 -24.86 -26.10 -17.07
N GLY A 253 -25.54 -25.01 -16.69
CA GLY A 253 -27.00 -24.91 -16.82
C GLY A 253 -27.49 -24.96 -18.26
N GLU A 254 -26.77 -24.33 -19.20
CA GLU A 254 -27.08 -24.43 -20.63
C GLU A 254 -26.82 -25.84 -21.19
N LEU A 255 -25.81 -26.57 -20.68
CA LEU A 255 -25.58 -27.96 -21.05
C LEU A 255 -26.70 -28.89 -20.56
N ASP A 256 -27.22 -28.68 -19.35
CA ASP A 256 -28.35 -29.44 -18.83
C ASP A 256 -29.63 -29.21 -19.65
N LYS A 257 -29.87 -27.97 -20.09
CA LYS A 257 -30.97 -27.65 -21.01
C LYS A 257 -30.79 -28.36 -22.36
N LEU A 258 -29.59 -28.26 -22.95
CA LEU A 258 -29.28 -28.92 -24.22
C LEU A 258 -29.48 -30.43 -24.13
N LYS A 259 -29.06 -31.05 -23.03
CA LYS A 259 -29.29 -32.47 -22.78
C LYS A 259 -30.78 -32.82 -22.76
N SER A 260 -31.58 -32.05 -22.01
CA SER A 260 -33.04 -32.23 -21.94
C SER A 260 -33.71 -32.08 -23.32
N GLU A 261 -33.27 -31.10 -24.12
CA GLU A 261 -33.77 -30.92 -25.50
C GLU A 261 -33.41 -32.11 -26.41
N ILE A 262 -32.20 -32.66 -26.29
CA ILE A 262 -31.78 -33.85 -27.04
C ILE A 262 -32.61 -35.08 -26.65
N GLU A 263 -32.86 -35.29 -25.35
CA GLU A 263 -33.74 -36.37 -24.87
C GLU A 263 -35.16 -36.18 -25.41
N GLY A 264 -35.67 -34.94 -25.40
CA GLY A 264 -36.95 -34.57 -26.00
C GLY A 264 -37.01 -34.86 -27.50
N PHE A 265 -35.96 -34.54 -28.25
CA PHE A 265 -35.84 -34.87 -29.67
C PHE A 265 -35.81 -36.39 -29.90
N GLY A 266 -35.07 -37.14 -29.07
CA GLY A 266 -35.05 -38.60 -29.10
C GLY A 266 -36.45 -39.20 -28.95
N SER A 267 -37.21 -38.75 -27.94
CA SER A 267 -38.60 -39.21 -27.73
C SER A 267 -39.53 -38.87 -28.91
N THR A 268 -39.29 -37.73 -29.57
CA THR A 268 -40.05 -37.31 -30.76
C THR A 268 -39.75 -38.23 -31.94
N LEU A 269 -38.47 -38.57 -32.14
CA LEU A 269 -38.03 -39.50 -33.18
C LEU A 269 -38.59 -40.91 -32.97
N GLU A 270 -38.59 -41.41 -31.74
CA GLU A 270 -39.17 -42.72 -31.39
C GLU A 270 -40.67 -42.77 -31.71
N LYS A 271 -41.44 -41.74 -31.33
CA LYS A 271 -42.87 -41.64 -31.67
C LYS A 271 -43.10 -41.60 -33.18
N ALA A 272 -42.30 -40.82 -33.90
CA ALA A 272 -42.39 -40.76 -35.36
C ALA A 272 -42.11 -42.13 -36.00
N SER A 273 -41.08 -42.85 -35.52
CA SER A 273 -40.76 -44.21 -35.98
C SER A 273 -41.93 -45.17 -35.74
N SER A 274 -42.50 -45.19 -34.53
CA SER A 274 -43.63 -46.07 -34.20
C SER A 274 -44.88 -45.78 -35.05
N ASN A 275 -45.15 -44.50 -35.34
CA ASN A 275 -46.25 -44.11 -36.24
C ASN A 275 -45.99 -44.58 -37.67
N ILE A 276 -44.75 -44.50 -38.15
CA ILE A 276 -44.37 -45.02 -39.48
C ILE A 276 -44.56 -46.53 -39.52
N ASP A 277 -44.09 -47.27 -38.52
CA ASP A 277 -44.25 -48.73 -38.46
C ASP A 277 -45.73 -49.14 -38.49
N THR A 278 -46.57 -48.47 -37.72
CA THR A 278 -48.03 -48.68 -37.72
C THR A 278 -48.65 -48.38 -39.09
N SER A 279 -48.21 -47.29 -39.73
CA SER A 279 -48.68 -46.91 -41.07
C SER A 279 -48.26 -47.96 -42.11
N VAL A 280 -47.02 -48.43 -42.07
CA VAL A 280 -46.49 -49.46 -42.96
C VAL A 280 -47.27 -50.77 -42.78
N SER A 281 -47.53 -51.19 -41.55
CA SER A 281 -48.34 -52.38 -41.26
C SER A 281 -49.77 -52.25 -41.81
N SER A 282 -50.37 -51.07 -41.68
CA SER A 282 -51.73 -50.79 -42.18
C SER A 282 -51.78 -50.80 -43.71
N ILE A 283 -50.78 -50.20 -44.37
CA ILE A 283 -50.63 -50.23 -45.83
C ILE A 283 -50.44 -51.66 -46.31
N SER A 284 -49.58 -52.44 -45.66
CA SER A 284 -49.36 -53.85 -46.01
C SER A 284 -50.66 -54.66 -45.94
N SER A 285 -51.48 -54.43 -44.92
CA SER A 285 -52.79 -55.09 -44.78
C SER A 285 -53.75 -54.68 -45.87
N SER A 286 -53.78 -53.38 -46.23
CA SER A 286 -54.60 -52.87 -47.32
C SER A 286 -54.17 -53.43 -48.69
N VAL A 287 -52.86 -53.56 -48.92
CA VAL A 287 -52.33 -54.20 -50.13
C VAL A 287 -52.77 -55.66 -50.22
N SER A 288 -52.69 -56.42 -49.12
CA SER A 288 -53.19 -57.80 -49.07
C SER A 288 -54.69 -57.90 -49.38
N ASN A 289 -55.51 -56.99 -48.82
CA ASN A 289 -56.94 -56.95 -49.09
C ASN A 289 -57.24 -56.60 -50.56
N ILE A 290 -56.46 -55.70 -51.17
CA ILE A 290 -56.57 -55.36 -52.59
C ILE A 290 -56.19 -56.55 -53.47
N GLU A 291 -55.13 -57.28 -53.11
CA GLU A 291 -54.70 -58.49 -53.82
C GLU A 291 -55.81 -59.55 -53.78
N GLU A 292 -56.41 -59.79 -52.62
CA GLU A 292 -57.54 -60.72 -52.47
C GLU A 292 -58.76 -60.26 -53.29
N ALA A 293 -59.15 -58.99 -53.18
CA ALA A 293 -60.27 -58.43 -53.95
C ALA A 293 -60.01 -58.52 -55.46
N SER A 294 -58.77 -58.33 -55.91
CA SER A 294 -58.36 -58.48 -57.31
C SER A 294 -58.51 -59.93 -57.78
N LEU A 295 -58.12 -60.92 -56.97
CA LEU A 295 -58.32 -62.34 -57.27
C LEU A 295 -59.81 -62.70 -57.34
N GLN A 296 -60.63 -62.20 -56.40
CA GLN A 296 -62.08 -62.41 -56.42
C GLN A 296 -62.73 -61.79 -57.66
N LEU A 297 -62.35 -60.56 -58.02
CA LEU A 297 -62.80 -59.89 -59.24
C LEU A 297 -62.47 -60.74 -60.47
N ASN A 298 -61.23 -61.21 -60.61
CA ASN A 298 -60.83 -62.07 -61.72
C ASN A 298 -61.64 -63.38 -61.76
N SER A 299 -61.87 -64.01 -60.60
CA SER A 299 -62.70 -65.21 -60.49
C SER A 299 -64.14 -64.99 -60.96
N LEU A 300 -64.69 -63.79 -60.80
CA LEU A 300 -66.04 -63.43 -61.27
C LEU A 300 -66.03 -63.01 -62.75
N PHE A 301 -64.98 -62.29 -63.17
CA PHE A 301 -64.87 -61.74 -64.52
C PHE A 301 -64.68 -62.82 -65.58
N PHE A 302 -63.85 -63.85 -65.30
CA PHE A 302 -63.58 -64.91 -66.27
C PHE A 302 -64.84 -65.68 -66.72
N PRO A 303 -65.72 -66.17 -65.82
CA PRO A 303 -66.99 -66.81 -66.20
C PRO A 303 -67.92 -65.88 -67.00
N ILE A 304 -67.98 -64.59 -66.65
CA ILE A 304 -68.82 -63.60 -67.36
C ILE A 304 -68.33 -63.41 -68.78
N VAL A 305 -67.02 -63.17 -68.97
CA VAL A 305 -66.42 -63.01 -70.31
C VAL A 305 -66.59 -64.28 -71.14
N ALA A 306 -66.39 -65.46 -70.54
CA ALA A 306 -66.63 -66.74 -71.21
C ALA A 306 -68.10 -66.88 -71.66
N SER A 307 -69.04 -66.50 -70.79
CA SER A 307 -70.48 -66.55 -71.10
C SER A 307 -70.85 -65.58 -72.23
N ILE A 308 -70.34 -64.34 -72.22
CA ILE A 308 -70.51 -63.39 -73.31
C ILE A 308 -69.94 -63.96 -74.61
N GLY A 309 -68.74 -64.55 -74.58
CA GLY A 309 -68.14 -65.21 -75.73
C GLY A 309 -69.01 -66.34 -76.31
N ILE A 310 -69.59 -67.18 -75.46
CA ILE A 310 -70.53 -68.24 -75.87
C ILE A 310 -71.78 -67.64 -76.52
N ILE A 311 -72.38 -66.60 -75.91
CA ILE A 311 -73.56 -65.92 -76.44
C ILE A 311 -73.27 -65.34 -77.84
N VAL A 312 -72.14 -64.64 -77.99
CA VAL A 312 -71.72 -64.05 -79.28
C VAL A 312 -71.50 -65.15 -80.32
N ALA A 313 -70.82 -66.25 -79.97
CA ALA A 313 -70.63 -67.39 -80.86
C ALA A 313 -71.98 -68.00 -81.31
N LEU A 314 -72.94 -68.17 -80.39
CA LEU A 314 -74.30 -68.62 -80.71
C LEU A 314 -75.02 -67.65 -81.66
N GLN A 315 -74.93 -66.34 -81.39
CA GLN A 315 -75.55 -65.31 -82.24
C GLN A 315 -74.98 -65.36 -83.67
N ILE A 316 -73.67 -65.55 -83.84
CA ILE A 316 -73.03 -65.71 -85.14
C ILE A 316 -73.56 -66.96 -85.88
N VAL A 317 -73.65 -68.10 -85.19
CA VAL A 317 -74.20 -69.35 -85.77
C VAL A 317 -75.65 -69.19 -86.21
N ILE A 318 -76.48 -68.53 -85.38
CA ILE A 318 -77.89 -68.27 -85.71
C ILE A 318 -78.02 -67.34 -86.92
N LEU A 319 -77.23 -66.27 -86.99
CA LEU A 319 -77.20 -65.33 -88.12
C LEU A 319 -76.71 -66.00 -89.41
N ALA A 320 -75.68 -66.85 -89.33
CA ALA A 320 -75.14 -67.60 -90.45
C ALA A 320 -76.15 -68.64 -90.99
N ARG A 321 -76.98 -69.23 -90.14
CA ARG A 321 -78.04 -70.19 -90.53
C ARG A 321 -79.28 -69.53 -91.17
N ARG A 322 -79.46 -68.22 -90.99
CA ARG A 322 -80.63 -67.44 -91.48
C ARG A 322 -80.42 -66.77 -92.84
N ARG A 323 -79.26 -67.00 -93.48
CA ARG A 323 -78.97 -66.68 -94.88
C ARG A 323 -79.06 -67.94 -95.72
#